data_AF-A0A4R0FHL0-F1
#
_entry.id   AF-A0A4R0FHL0-F1
#
_cell.length_a   1.000
_cell.length_b   1.000
_cell.length_c   1.000
_cell.angle_alpha   90.00
_cell.angle_beta   90.00
_cell.angle_gamma   90.00
#
_symmetry.space_group_name_H-M   'P 1'
#
loop_
_entity.id
_entity.type
_entity.pdbx_description
1 polymer ?
#
loop_
_entity_poly.entity_id
_entity_poly.type
_entity_poly.pdbx_seq_one_letter_code
_entity_poly.pdbx_strand_id
1 'polypeptide(L)' 'MKKLTRVHPLMSEAFIIWLVSIGYKGVTNASGVLFYCEAFGRNFPRNVMIMANGRLNKPATQLFEEFKKYNPFGDAA' A
#
# COMPACT_ATOMS: atom_id res chain seq x y z
N MET A 1 -15.22 -17.65 -12.93
CA MET A 1 -14.82 -16.45 -12.15
C MET A 1 -13.34 -16.56 -11.82
N LYS A 2 -12.49 -15.61 -12.24
CA LYS A 2 -11.06 -15.61 -11.84
C LYS A 2 -11.03 -15.47 -10.31
N LYS A 3 -10.39 -16.43 -9.61
CA LYS A 3 -10.14 -16.33 -8.17
C LYS A 3 -9.42 -15.00 -7.94
N LEU A 4 -10.06 -14.07 -7.22
CA LEU A 4 -9.44 -12.82 -6.81
C LEU A 4 -8.24 -13.20 -5.94
N THR A 5 -7.03 -13.06 -6.48
CA THR A 5 -5.80 -13.27 -5.73
C THR A 5 -5.78 -12.23 -4.61
N ARG A 6 -6.08 -12.63 -3.38
CA ARG A 6 -5.95 -11.76 -2.22
C ARG A 6 -4.46 -11.56 -1.97
N VAL A 7 -4.05 -10.32 -1.76
CA VAL A 7 -2.69 -10.01 -1.31
C VAL A 7 -2.44 -10.77 0.00
N HIS A 8 -1.29 -11.42 0.12
CA HIS A 8 -0.93 -12.16 1.32
C HIS A 8 -0.93 -11.22 2.55
N PRO A 9 -1.45 -11.61 3.73
CA PRO A 9 -1.49 -10.74 4.92
C PRO A 9 -0.13 -10.15 5.29
N LEU A 10 0.94 -10.95 5.29
CA LEU A 10 2.31 -10.46 5.54
C LEU A 10 2.75 -9.40 4.53
N MET A 11 2.37 -9.56 3.26
CA MET A 11 2.67 -8.61 2.19
C MET A 11 1.92 -7.29 2.35
N SER A 12 0.76 -7.31 2.99
CA SER A 12 -0.01 -6.12 3.32
C SER A 12 0.65 -5.33 4.48
N GLU A 13 1.12 -6.02 5.52
CA GLU A 13 1.82 -5.39 6.65
C GLU A 13 3.16 -4.77 6.22
N ALA A 14 3.97 -5.51 5.47
CA ALA A 14 5.24 -4.99 4.97
C ALA A 14 5.05 -3.79 4.03
N PHE A 15 3.98 -3.78 3.23
CA PHE A 15 3.64 -2.62 2.41
C PHE A 15 3.30 -1.39 3.27
N ILE A 16 2.54 -1.55 4.35
CA ILE A 16 2.24 -0.45 5.28
C ILE A 16 3.52 0.09 5.94
N ILE A 17 4.41 -0.81 6.38
CA ILE A 17 5.71 -0.43 6.97
C ILE A 17 6.54 0.37 5.96
N TRP A 18 6.58 -0.08 4.71
CA TRP A 18 7.29 0.62 3.64
C TRP A 18 6.69 2.00 3.33
N LEU A 19 5.36 2.15 3.32
CA LEU A 19 4.73 3.47 3.17
C LEU A 19 5.17 4.44 4.26
N VAL A 20 5.23 3.98 5.52
CA VAL A 20 5.68 4.80 6.64
C VAL A 20 7.16 5.15 6.52
N SER A 21 8.01 4.22 6.09
CA SER A 21 9.45 4.47 5.95
C SER A 21 9.80 5.50 4.88
N ILE A 22 8.97 5.66 3.84
CA ILE A 22 9.11 6.68 2.81
C ILE A 22 8.38 7.99 3.14
N GLY A 23 7.85 8.13 4.36
CA GLY A 23 7.32 9.40 4.88
C GLY A 23 5.80 9.56 4.83
N TYR A 24 5.03 8.51 4.48
CA TYR A 24 3.58 8.58 4.62
C TYR A 24 3.13 8.43 6.07
N LYS A 25 2.09 9.18 6.44
CA LYS A 25 1.36 9.08 7.70
C LYS A 25 -0.03 8.50 7.42
N GLY A 26 -0.42 7.47 8.16
CA GLY A 26 -1.71 6.79 8.02
C GLY A 26 -2.75 7.33 9.00
N VAL A 27 -3.98 7.57 8.53
CA VAL A 27 -5.16 7.86 9.35
C VAL A 27 -6.22 6.80 9.06
N THR A 28 -6.72 6.16 10.11
CA THR A 28 -7.74 5.12 10.02
C THR A 28 -9.14 5.73 10.09
N ASN A 29 -10.08 5.17 9.32
CA ASN A 29 -11.50 5.51 9.38
C ASN A 29 -12.34 4.28 8.97
N ALA A 30 -13.67 4.42 8.98
CA ALA A 30 -14.59 3.33 8.63
C ALA A 30 -14.40 2.79 7.20
N SER A 31 -13.83 3.58 6.28
CA SER A 31 -13.56 3.19 4.90
C SER A 31 -12.21 2.48 4.71
N GLY A 32 -11.30 2.54 5.70
CA GLY A 32 -9.98 1.93 5.67
C GLY A 32 -8.89 2.83 6.24
N VAL A 33 -7.73 2.85 5.61
CA VAL A 33 -6.58 3.67 5.99
C VAL A 33 -6.22 4.62 4.85
N LEU A 34 -6.24 5.92 5.12
CA LEU A 34 -5.79 6.97 4.22
C LEU A 34 -4.35 7.36 4.58
N PHE A 35 -3.47 7.38 3.59
CA PHE A 35 -2.08 7.77 3.73
C PHE A 35 -1.83 9.12 3.05
N TYR A 36 -1.17 10.02 3.78
CA TYR A 36 -0.74 11.33 3.29
C TYR A 36 0.76 11.51 3.53
N CYS A 37 1.44 12.21 2.62
CA CYS A 37 2.85 12.57 2.74
C CYS A 37 2.95 14.11 2.66
N GLU A 38 3.81 14.71 3.47
CA GLU A 38 4.08 16.16 3.41
C GLU A 38 4.86 16.54 2.14
N ALA A 39 5.70 15.62 1.65
CA ALA A 39 6.33 15.77 0.34
C ALA A 39 5.29 15.57 -0.76
N PHE A 40 5.21 16.52 -1.69
CA PHE A 40 4.32 16.45 -2.85
C PHE A 40 5.12 16.46 -4.16
N GLY A 41 4.77 15.58 -5.09
CA GLY A 41 5.46 15.45 -6.37
C GLY A 41 5.04 14.21 -7.12
N ARG A 42 5.57 14.01 -8.33
CA ARG A 42 5.20 12.86 -9.19
C ARG A 42 5.46 11.50 -8.52
N ASN A 43 6.43 11.44 -7.60
CA ASN A 43 6.84 10.23 -6.89
C ASN A 43 6.08 10.00 -5.57
N PHE A 44 5.33 11.00 -5.09
CA PHE A 44 4.56 10.92 -3.85
C PHE A 44 3.08 11.20 -4.15
N PRO A 45 2.35 10.21 -4.69
CA PRO A 45 0.96 10.39 -5.04
C PRO A 45 0.11 10.68 -3.79
N ARG A 46 -0.91 11.53 -3.97
CA ARG A 46 -1.88 11.88 -2.93
C ARG A 46 -3.03 10.87 -2.89
N ASN A 47 -3.79 10.92 -1.80
CA ASN A 47 -4.96 10.08 -1.59
C ASN A 47 -4.64 8.58 -1.69
N VAL A 48 -3.51 8.14 -1.14
CA VAL A 48 -3.16 6.71 -1.09
C VAL A 48 -4.09 6.03 -0.09
N MET A 49 -4.87 5.04 -0.51
CA MET A 49 -5.88 4.42 0.35
C MET A 49 -5.85 2.90 0.27
N ILE A 50 -5.80 2.29 1.45
CA ILE A 50 -6.05 0.86 1.66
C ILE A 50 -7.46 0.76 2.25
N MET A 51 -8.40 0.23 1.48
CA MET A 51 -9.80 0.10 1.91
C MET A 51 -9.93 -0.94 3.03
N ALA A 52 -10.98 -0.84 3.85
CA ALA A 52 -11.26 -1.78 4.94
C ALA A 52 -11.41 -3.24 4.46
N ASN A 53 -11.76 -3.46 3.20
CA ASN A 53 -11.83 -4.78 2.57
C ASN A 53 -10.49 -5.25 1.95
N GLY A 54 -9.39 -4.54 2.21
CA GLY A 54 -8.05 -4.82 1.69
C GLY A 54 -7.80 -4.36 0.25
N ARG A 55 -8.76 -3.69 -0.41
CA ARG A 55 -8.55 -3.18 -1.76
C ARG A 55 -7.69 -1.93 -1.76
N LEU A 56 -6.75 -1.87 -2.70
CA LEU A 56 -5.95 -0.68 -2.98
C LEU A 56 -6.69 0.21 -3.98
N ASN A 57 -6.66 1.53 -3.76
CA ASN A 57 -7.04 2.47 -4.81
C ASN A 57 -5.90 2.68 -5.81
N LYS A 58 -6.16 3.41 -6.91
CA LYS A 58 -5.17 3.56 -7.99
C LYS A 58 -3.79 4.08 -7.51
N PRO A 59 -3.70 5.15 -6.69
CA PRO A 59 -2.44 5.58 -6.08
C PRO A 59 -1.74 4.49 -5.26
N ALA A 60 -2.48 3.79 -4.39
CA ALA A 60 -1.93 2.71 -3.57
C ALA A 60 -1.46 1.53 -4.41
N THR A 61 -2.16 1.19 -5.50
CA THR A 61 -1.71 0.16 -6.45
C THR A 61 -0.38 0.54 -7.10
N GLN A 62 -0.18 1.79 -7.52
CA GLN A 62 1.08 2.23 -8.12
C GLN A 62 2.26 2.05 -7.16
N LEU A 63 2.07 2.48 -5.91
CA LEU A 63 3.07 2.32 -4.85
C LEU A 63 3.31 0.84 -4.51
N PHE A 64 2.26 0.01 -4.54
CA PHE A 64 2.40 -1.42 -4.29
C PHE A 64 3.18 -2.15 -5.38
N GLU A 65 2.99 -1.77 -6.65
CA GLU A 65 3.80 -2.30 -7.76
C GLU A 65 5.27 -1.88 -7.65
N GLU A 66 5.56 -0.69 -7.14
CA GLU A 66 6.92 -0.25 -6.82
C GLU A 66 7.51 -1.05 -5.65
N PHE A 67 6.74 -1.18 -4.55
CA PHE A 67 7.13 -1.95 -3.38
C PHE A 67 7.57 -3.39 -3.71
N LYS A 68 6.83 -4.08 -4.60
CA LYS A 68 7.17 -5.45 -5.01
C LYS A 68 8.54 -5.58 -5.67
N LYS A 69 9.08 -4.51 -6.28
CA LYS A 69 10.41 -4.52 -6.91
C LYS A 69 11.54 -4.70 -5.90
N TYR A 70 11.30 -4.37 -4.62
CA TYR A 70 12.28 -4.56 -3.55
C TYR A 70 12.35 -6.01 -3.04
N ASN A 71 11.63 -6.94 -3.67
CA ASN A 71 11.55 -8.35 -3.29
C ASN A 71 11.37 -8.55 -1.77
N PRO A 72 10.32 -7.95 -1.16
CA PRO A 72 10.20 -7.84 0.29
C PRO A 72 10.14 -9.18 1.05
N PHE A 73 9.98 -10.29 0.35
CA PHE A 73 9.87 -11.63 0.94
C PHE A 73 10.81 -12.68 0.34
N GLY A 74 11.56 -12.38 -0.73
CA GLY A 74 12.36 -13.42 -1.38
C GLY A 74 11.54 -14.65 -1.75
N ASP A 75 12.00 -15.83 -1.33
CA ASP A 75 11.33 -17.12 -1.52
C ASP A 75 10.27 -17.45 -0.44
N ALA A 76 10.02 -16.52 0.51
CA ALA A 76 9.14 -16.75 1.66
C ALA A 76 7.68 -16.31 1.44
N ALA A 77 7.30 -15.95 0.21
CA ALA A 77 5.97 -15.44 -0.17
C ALA A 77 5.00 -16.50 -0.68
#